data_AF-A0A1I7UNW0-F1
#
_entry.id   AF-A0A1I7UNW0-F1
#
_cell.length_a   1.000
_cell.length_b   1.000
_cell.length_c   1.000
_cell.angle_alpha   90.00
_cell.angle_beta   90.00
_cell.angle_gamma   90.00
#
_symmetry.space_group_name_H-M   'P 1'
#
loop_
_entity.id
_entity.type
_entity.pdbx_description
1 polymer ?
#
loop_
_entity_poly.entity_id
_entity_poly.type
_entity_poly.pdbx_seq_one_letter_code
_entity_poly.pdbx_strand_id
1 'polypeptide(L)'
;MDQEVAEDHDERYGIVRVQTFGHWRRVESRSQAGRFFYYNSQTEVSQWDKPREWAEYEQRETRKQREKMERRERQRILEQQKAEALRSEVEHPSDPR
;
A
#
# COMPACT_ATOMS: atom_id res chain seq x y z
N MET A 1 -11.73 -0.98 42.46
CA MET A 1 -11.26 -1.39 41.11
C MET A 1 -11.64 -0.24 40.22
N ASP A 2 -10.85 0.80 40.38
CA ASP A 2 -11.22 2.18 40.14
C ASP A 2 -10.98 2.47 38.67
N GLN A 3 -12.04 2.96 38.03
CA GLN A 3 -12.09 3.27 36.62
C GLN A 3 -11.23 4.51 36.40
N GLU A 4 -9.99 4.31 35.97
CA GLU A 4 -9.01 5.37 35.79
C GLU A 4 -9.47 6.34 34.70
N VAL A 5 -9.77 7.56 35.13
CA VAL A 5 -10.34 8.65 34.35
C VAL A 5 -9.23 9.22 33.47
N ALA A 6 -9.36 9.08 32.15
CA ALA A 6 -8.41 9.68 31.21
C ALA A 6 -8.70 11.19 31.10
N GLU A 7 -8.03 11.97 31.94
CA GLU A 7 -8.02 13.42 31.88
C GLU A 7 -7.17 13.97 30.71
N ASP A 8 -7.65 15.10 30.22
CA ASP A 8 -6.89 16.28 29.76
C ASP A 8 -6.57 16.46 28.26
N HIS A 9 -7.51 17.15 27.62
CA HIS A 9 -7.36 18.38 26.84
C HIS A 9 -6.18 18.57 25.87
N ASP A 10 -6.58 18.52 24.60
CA ASP A 10 -6.17 19.29 23.42
C ASP A 10 -5.19 20.49 23.60
N GLU A 11 -3.97 20.34 23.06
CA GLU A 11 -3.11 21.41 22.50
C GLU A 11 -1.81 20.85 21.86
N ARG A 12 -1.61 19.52 21.88
CA ARG A 12 -0.37 18.86 21.48
C ARG A 12 -0.47 18.06 20.18
N TYR A 13 -0.98 18.58 19.06
CA TYR A 13 -1.00 17.86 17.76
C TYR A 13 0.41 17.73 17.11
N GLY A 14 1.39 17.26 17.88
CA GLY A 14 2.70 16.87 17.39
C GLY A 14 2.60 15.63 16.50
N ILE A 15 2.53 15.87 15.20
CA ILE A 15 2.86 14.99 14.05
C ILE A 15 2.90 13.49 14.41
N VAL A 16 1.75 12.93 14.78
CA VAL A 16 1.58 11.47 14.80
C VAL A 16 1.63 11.00 13.35
N ARG A 17 2.38 9.93 13.06
CA ARG A 17 2.41 9.35 11.71
C ARG A 17 1.05 8.69 11.44
N VAL A 18 0.16 9.43 10.78
CA VAL A 18 -1.18 8.96 10.42
C VAL A 18 -1.15 8.34 9.02
N GLN A 19 -1.51 7.07 8.91
CA GLN A 19 -1.86 6.46 7.62
C GLN A 19 -3.37 6.55 7.42
N THR A 20 -3.81 6.93 6.23
CA THR A 20 -5.23 7.09 5.90
C THR A 20 -5.65 6.08 4.83
N PHE A 21 -6.83 5.50 5.00
CA PHE A 21 -7.49 4.66 4.01
C PHE A 21 -9.00 4.92 4.03
N GLY A 22 -9.52 5.58 3.00
CA GLY A 22 -10.93 5.99 2.98
C GLY A 22 -11.26 6.82 4.23
N HIS A 23 -12.24 6.37 5.01
CA HIS A 23 -12.62 6.99 6.29
C HIS A 23 -11.79 6.50 7.49
N TRP A 24 -10.95 5.48 7.30
CA TRP A 24 -10.11 4.95 8.36
C TRP A 24 -8.77 5.68 8.45
N ARG A 25 -8.29 5.88 9.67
CA ARG A 25 -6.99 6.46 10.00
C ARG A 25 -6.28 5.56 11.00
N ARG A 26 -5.13 5.01 10.61
CA ARG A 26 -4.23 4.32 11.54
C ARG A 26 -3.32 5.34 12.18
N VAL A 27 -3.38 5.45 13.49
CA VAL A 27 -2.65 6.44 14.29
C VAL A 27 -1.79 5.70 15.31
N GLU A 28 -0.55 6.14 15.48
CA GLU A 28 0.33 5.60 16.53
C GLU A 28 -0.06 6.17 17.89
N SER A 29 -0.13 5.30 18.91
CA SER A 29 -0.37 5.70 20.29
C SER A 29 0.83 6.49 20.79
N ARG A 30 0.55 7.65 21.41
CA ARG A 30 1.58 8.53 21.94
C ARG A 30 2.18 8.00 23.24
N SER A 31 1.41 7.21 23.99
CA SER A 31 1.84 6.62 25.26
C SER A 31 2.55 5.28 25.07
N GLN A 32 2.38 4.63 23.92
CA GLN A 32 2.95 3.32 23.60
C GLN A 32 3.49 3.33 22.17
N ALA A 33 4.77 3.64 22.03
CA ALA A 33 5.45 3.58 20.73
C ALA A 33 5.31 2.19 20.10
N GLY A 34 4.95 2.14 18.82
CA GLY A 34 4.66 0.90 18.10
C GLY A 34 3.26 0.31 18.33
N ARG A 35 2.45 0.86 19.24
CA ARG A 35 1.03 0.52 19.35
C ARG A 35 0.24 1.42 18.40
N PHE A 36 -0.59 0.83 17.56
CA PHE A 36 -1.45 1.58 16.64
C PHE A 36 -2.91 1.39 17.00
N PHE A 37 -3.72 2.41 16.76
CA PHE A 37 -5.18 2.33 16.79
C PHE A 37 -5.75 2.79 15.44
N TYR A 38 -6.94 2.29 15.10
CA TYR A 38 -7.64 2.58 13.87
C TYR A 38 -8.88 3.42 14.21
N TYR A 39 -8.93 4.64 13.69
CA TYR A 39 -10.03 5.57 13.85
C TYR A 39 -10.83 5.67 12.56
N ASN A 40 -12.13 5.40 12.59
CA ASN A 40 -13.04 5.61 11.47
C ASN A 40 -13.72 6.97 11.62
N SER A 41 -13.49 7.90 10.69
CA SER A 41 -14.14 9.21 10.67
C SER A 41 -15.61 9.18 10.23
N GLN A 42 -16.07 8.08 9.62
CA GLN A 42 -17.46 7.93 9.20
C GLN A 42 -18.36 7.51 10.37
N THR A 43 -17.87 6.61 11.22
CA THR A 43 -18.62 6.09 12.37
C THR A 43 -18.15 6.68 13.70
N GLU A 44 -17.10 7.50 13.68
CA GLU A 44 -16.45 8.09 14.86
C GLU A 44 -15.96 7.03 15.86
N VAL A 45 -15.61 5.84 15.37
CA VAL A 45 -15.18 4.71 16.20
C VAL A 45 -13.66 4.58 16.18
N SER A 46 -13.07 4.42 17.36
CA SER A 46 -11.67 4.03 17.56
C SER A 46 -11.56 2.57 17.98
N GLN A 47 -10.69 1.79 17.33
CA GLN A 47 -10.44 0.39 17.67
C GLN A 47 -8.94 0.09 17.77
N TRP A 48 -8.59 -0.83 18.67
CA TRP A 48 -7.22 -1.35 18.80
C TRP A 48 -6.95 -2.49 17.82
N ASP A 49 -7.98 -3.27 17.50
CA ASP A 49 -7.91 -4.32 16.51
C ASP A 49 -8.00 -3.78 15.09
N LYS A 50 -7.37 -4.49 14.16
CA LYS A 50 -7.35 -4.12 12.75
C LYS A 50 -8.72 -4.39 12.13
N PRO A 51 -9.45 -3.36 11.67
CA PRO A 51 -10.78 -3.56 11.09
C PRO A 51 -10.68 -4.31 9.76
N ARG A 52 -11.75 -5.05 9.43
CA ARG A 52 -11.79 -5.88 8.22
C ARG A 52 -11.56 -5.03 6.97
N GLU A 53 -12.17 -3.86 6.90
CA GLU A 53 -12.04 -2.94 5.77
C GLU A 53 -10.59 -2.50 5.54
N TRP A 54 -9.79 -2.35 6.60
CA TRP A 54 -8.37 -2.05 6.47
C TRP A 54 -7.58 -3.25 5.97
N ALA A 55 -7.88 -4.45 6.49
CA ALA A 55 -7.27 -5.68 6.00
C ALA A 55 -7.60 -5.95 4.52
N GLU A 56 -8.84 -5.70 4.10
CA GLU A 56 -9.29 -5.81 2.71
C GLU A 56 -8.57 -4.79 1.80
N TYR A 57 -8.37 -3.56 2.29
CA TYR A 57 -7.59 -2.56 1.58
C TYR A 57 -6.15 -2.97 1.34
N GLU A 58 -5.44 -3.40 2.39
CA GLU A 58 -4.04 -3.83 2.26
C GLU A 58 -3.90 -4.98 1.28
N GLN A 59 -4.84 -5.94 1.30
CA GLN A 59 -4.89 -7.03 0.32
C GLN A 59 -5.09 -6.51 -1.10
N ARG A 60 -6.02 -5.56 -1.30
CA ARG A 60 -6.29 -4.96 -2.60
C ARG A 60 -5.08 -4.20 -3.13
N GLU A 61 -4.41 -3.41 -2.29
CA GLU A 61 -3.21 -2.67 -2.68
C GLU A 61 -2.06 -3.61 -3.00
N THR A 62 -1.85 -4.64 -2.18
CA THR A 62 -0.85 -5.69 -2.45
C THR A 62 -1.11 -6.37 -3.79
N ARG A 63 -2.38 -6.71 -4.08
CA ARG A 63 -2.77 -7.29 -5.37
C ARG A 63 -2.47 -6.35 -6.53
N LYS A 64 -2.86 -5.07 -6.44
CA LYS A 64 -2.56 -4.07 -7.48
C LYS A 64 -1.07 -3.90 -7.71
N GLN A 65 -0.26 -3.89 -6.65
CA GLN A 65 1.20 -3.78 -6.77
C GLN A 65 1.78 -4.99 -7.49
N ARG A 66 1.31 -6.20 -7.15
CA ARG A 66 1.71 -7.44 -7.82
C ARG A 66 1.31 -7.43 -9.30
N GLU A 67 0.07 -7.10 -9.62
CA GLU A 67 -0.43 -6.98 -10.99
C GLU A 67 0.39 -5.95 -11.80
N LYS A 68 0.75 -4.81 -11.18
CA LYS A 68 1.59 -3.79 -11.79
C LYS A 68 3.02 -4.30 -12.05
N MET A 69 3.60 -5.05 -11.10
CA MET A 69 4.91 -5.68 -11.25
C MET A 69 4.90 -6.70 -12.39
N GLU A 70 3.91 -7.60 -12.40
CA GLU A 70 3.70 -8.62 -13.45
C GLU A 70 3.55 -7.96 -14.83
N ARG A 71 2.80 -6.86 -14.93
CA ARG A 71 2.66 -6.10 -16.18
C ARG A 71 3.99 -5.54 -16.67
N ARG A 72 4.80 -4.97 -15.77
CA ARG A 72 6.12 -4.43 -16.11
C ARG A 72 7.07 -5.52 -16.56
N GLU A 73 7.05 -6.66 -15.90
CA GLU A 73 7.87 -7.82 -16.25
C GLU A 73 7.48 -8.39 -17.62
N ARG A 74 6.18 -8.60 -17.86
CA ARG A 74 5.66 -9.02 -19.16
C ARG A 74 6.07 -8.06 -20.27
N GLN A 75 6.04 -6.75 -20.01
CA GLN A 75 6.47 -5.75 -20.99
C GLN A 75 7.96 -5.88 -21.31
N ARG A 76 8.82 -6.09 -20.29
CA ARG A 76 10.26 -6.30 -20.48
C ARG A 76 10.56 -7.56 -21.30
N ILE A 77 9.87 -8.66 -21.01
CA ILE A 77 10.03 -9.91 -21.74
C ILE A 77 9.61 -9.74 -23.21
N LEU A 78 8.47 -9.10 -23.47
CA LEU A 78 7.99 -8.85 -24.82
C LEU A 78 8.94 -7.94 -25.62
N GLU A 79 9.47 -6.90 -24.98
CA GLU A 79 10.43 -5.99 -25.59
C GLU A 79 11.75 -6.71 -25.91
N GLN A 80 12.26 -7.54 -25.00
CA GLN A 80 13.44 -8.35 -25.23
C GLN A 80 13.26 -9.32 -26.40
N GLN A 81 12.11 -10.03 -26.47
CA GLN A 81 11.79 -10.93 -27.57
C GLN A 81 11.65 -10.17 -28.90
N LYS A 82 10.99 -9.00 -28.89
CA LYS A 82 10.86 -8.17 -30.08
C LYS A 82 12.22 -7.67 -30.57
N ALA A 83 13.10 -7.26 -29.66
CA ALA A 83 14.45 -6.84 -30.00
C ALA A 83 15.29 -8.00 -30.56
N GLU A 84 15.16 -9.20 -30.00
CA GLU A 84 15.83 -10.41 -30.51
C GLU A 84 15.34 -10.81 -31.91
N ALA A 85 14.02 -10.78 -32.14
CA ALA A 85 13.45 -11.05 -33.46
C ALA A 85 13.88 -10.02 -34.51
N LEU A 86 13.94 -8.73 -34.14
CA LEU A 86 14.46 -7.70 -35.03
C LEU A 86 15.95 -7.92 -35.32
N ARG A 87 16.74 -8.30 -34.31
CA ARG A 87 18.16 -8.61 -34.48
C ARG A 87 18.37 -9.79 -35.43
N SER A 88 17.58 -10.87 -35.29
CA SER A 88 17.70 -12.02 -36.17
C SER A 88 17.28 -11.69 -37.61
N GLU A 89 16.28 -10.84 -37.82
CA GLU A 89 15.87 -10.40 -39.16
C GLU A 89 16.97 -9.59 -39.87
N VAL A 90 17.71 -8.75 -39.14
CA VAL A 90 18.83 -7.96 -39.69
C VAL A 90 20.07 -8.82 -39.99
N GLU A 91 20.26 -9.97 -39.32
CA GLU A 91 21.35 -10.92 -39.60
C GLU A 91 21.04 -11.89 -40.76
N HIS A 92 19.79 -11.98 -41.23
CA HIS A 92 19.41 -12.76 -42.41
C HIS A 92 18.99 -11.87 -43.60
N PRO A 93 19.79 -10.87 -44.05
CA PRO A 93 19.52 -10.27 -45.34
C PRO A 93 19.74 -11.37 -46.39
N SER A 94 18.65 -11.79 -47.02
CA SER A 94 18.69 -12.71 -48.13
C SER A 94 19.63 -12.13 -49.19
N ASP A 95 20.70 -12.85 -49.47
CA ASP A 95 21.62 -12.58 -50.57
C ASP A 95 20.81 -12.63 -51.88
N PRO A 96 20.51 -11.50 -52.54
CA PRO A 96 19.86 -11.52 -53.82
C PRO A 96 20.95 -11.77 -54.87
N ARG A 97 21.07 -13.07 -55.20
CA ARG A 97 21.59 -13.69 -56.43
C ARG A 97 22.39 -12.85 -57.42
#